data_AF-X1EAN8-F1
#
_entry.id   AF-X1EAN8-F1
#
_cell.length_a   1.000
_cell.length_b   1.000
_cell.length_c   1.000
_cell.angle_alpha   90.00
_cell.angle_beta   90.00
_cell.angle_gamma   90.00
#
_symmetry.space_group_name_H-M   'P 1'
#
loop_
_entity.id
_entity.type
_entity.pdbx_description
1 polymer ?
#
loop_
_entity_poly.entity_id
_entity_poly.type
_entity_poly.pdbx_seq_one_letter_code
_entity_poly.pdbx_strand_id
1 'polypeptide(L)'
;MKEVLENQDNLYLRQGLVAGIEEIGKKYNIYTSDGIAYCCKSIVICTGTFLGAKIFWGGNTIEAGRQGEICSKKLLFRLENLGFKFGRLK
;
A
#
# COMPACT_ATOMS: atom_id res chain seq x y z
N MET A 1 -5.78 -19.82 3.94
CA MET A 1 -6.27 -18.41 3.93
C MET A 1 -6.58 -17.91 2.52
N LYS A 2 -5.68 -18.07 1.54
CA LYS A 2 -5.95 -17.65 0.15
C LYS A 2 -7.28 -18.18 -0.41
N GLU A 3 -7.51 -19.49 -0.32
CA GLU A 3 -8.75 -20.14 -0.78
C GLU A 3 -10.01 -19.56 -0.11
N VAL A 4 -9.94 -19.25 1.20
CA VAL A 4 -11.06 -18.64 1.92
C VAL A 4 -11.38 -17.25 1.37
N LEU A 5 -10.35 -16.45 1.05
CA LEU A 5 -10.54 -15.11 0.48
C LEU A 5 -11.04 -15.15 -0.96
N GLU A 6 -10.61 -16.14 -1.75
CA GLU A 6 -11.04 -16.30 -3.15
C GLU A 6 -12.50 -16.73 -3.27
N ASN A 7 -13.03 -17.45 -2.28
CA ASN A 7 -14.40 -17.97 -2.27
C ASN A 7 -15.39 -17.12 -1.45
N GLN A 8 -14.95 -15.99 -0.89
CA GLN A 8 -15.82 -15.15 -0.07
C GLN A 8 -16.73 -14.26 -0.93
N ASP A 9 -18.05 -14.40 -0.77
CA ASP A 9 -19.02 -13.56 -1.46
C ASP A 9 -18.80 -12.08 -1.19
N ASN A 10 -18.93 -11.26 -2.26
CA ASN A 10 -18.70 -9.82 -2.28
C ASN A 10 -17.26 -9.37 -1.99
N LEU A 11 -16.28 -10.29 -1.97
CA LEU A 11 -14.86 -9.97 -1.90
C LEU A 11 -14.20 -10.14 -3.26
N TYR A 12 -13.46 -9.12 -3.70
CA TYR A 12 -12.76 -9.14 -4.98
C TYR A 12 -11.27 -8.93 -4.73
N LEU A 13 -10.46 -9.91 -5.11
CA LEU A 13 -9.02 -9.80 -5.02
C LEU A 13 -8.46 -9.10 -6.28
N ARG A 14 -7.54 -8.16 -6.05
CA ARG A 14 -6.81 -7.44 -7.09
C ARG A 14 -5.34 -7.46 -6.72
N GLN A 15 -4.52 -7.95 -7.64
CA GLN A 15 -3.07 -7.85 -7.51
C GLN A 15 -2.63 -6.52 -8.11
N GLY A 16 -2.02 -5.68 -7.29
CA GLY A 16 -1.52 -4.37 -7.73
C GLY A 16 -0.82 -3.65 -6.59
N LEU A 17 0.15 -2.81 -6.93
CA LEU A 17 0.82 -1.95 -5.96
C LEU A 17 0.08 -0.61 -5.90
N VAL A 18 -0.61 -0.35 -4.80
CA VAL A 18 -1.23 0.95 -4.55
C VAL A 18 -0.13 2.01 -4.45
N ALA A 19 -0.24 3.05 -5.28
CA ALA A 19 0.73 4.12 -5.41
C ALA A 19 0.19 5.50 -4.96
N GLY A 20 -1.13 5.65 -4.82
CA GLY A 20 -1.73 6.89 -4.35
C GLY A 20 -3.21 6.76 -3.99
N ILE A 21 -3.67 7.72 -3.20
CA ILE A 21 -5.06 7.87 -2.78
C ILE A 21 -5.43 9.34 -2.95
N GLU A 22 -6.65 9.60 -3.40
CA GLU A 22 -7.20 10.94 -3.57
C GLU A 22 -8.66 10.97 -3.08
N GLU A 23 -9.04 12.03 -2.39
CA GLU A 23 -10.41 12.27 -1.97
C GLU A 23 -11.17 13.05 -3.05
N ILE A 24 -12.35 12.54 -3.44
CA ILE A 24 -13.23 13.15 -4.43
C ILE A 24 -14.64 13.27 -3.84
N GLY A 25 -14.93 14.43 -3.26
CA GLY A 25 -16.23 14.74 -2.65
C GLY A 25 -16.51 13.86 -1.43
N LYS A 26 -17.31 12.80 -1.61
CA LYS A 26 -17.68 11.83 -0.53
C LYS A 26 -17.12 10.43 -0.79
N LYS A 27 -16.17 10.30 -1.72
CA LYS A 27 -15.55 9.03 -2.13
C LYS A 27 -14.04 9.19 -2.22
N TYR A 28 -13.36 8.08 -2.40
CA TYR A 28 -11.92 8.04 -2.61
C TYR A 28 -11.59 7.31 -3.91
N ASN A 29 -10.58 7.81 -4.61
CA ASN A 29 -9.91 7.12 -5.69
C ASN A 29 -8.59 6.52 -5.20
N ILE A 30 -8.34 5.29 -5.61
CA ILE A 30 -7.11 4.55 -5.34
C ILE A 30 -6.40 4.36 -6.68
N TYR A 31 -5.16 4.80 -6.77
CA TYR A 31 -4.33 4.67 -7.95
C TYR A 31 -3.27 3.59 -7.74
N THR A 32 -3.20 2.67 -8.68
CA THR A 32 -2.16 1.63 -8.72
C THR A 32 -0.98 2.06 -9.58
N SER A 33 0.18 1.43 -9.40
CA SER A 33 1.41 1.76 -10.15
C SER A 33 1.31 1.49 -11.65
N ASP A 34 0.44 0.57 -12.05
CA ASP A 34 0.11 0.16 -13.41
C ASP A 34 -0.96 1.07 -14.06
N GLY A 35 -1.37 2.14 -13.39
CA GLY A 35 -2.23 3.18 -13.95
C GLY A 35 -3.72 2.91 -13.83
N ILE A 36 -4.13 1.83 -13.15
CA ILE A 36 -5.54 1.54 -12.88
C ILE A 36 -6.03 2.38 -11.69
N ALA A 37 -7.23 2.94 -11.82
CA ALA A 37 -7.93 3.65 -10.76
C ALA A 37 -9.16 2.87 -10.28
N TYR A 38 -9.34 2.80 -8.96
CA TYR A 38 -10.51 2.21 -8.32
C TYR A 38 -11.21 3.25 -7.44
N CYS A 39 -12.54 3.26 -7.45
CA CYS A 39 -13.33 4.16 -6.62
C CYS A 39 -13.97 3.40 -5.45
N CYS A 40 -13.95 3.98 -4.26
CA CYS A 40 -14.56 3.40 -3.06
C CYS A 40 -15.09 4.48 -2.10
N LYS A 41 -15.89 4.06 -1.12
CA LYS A 41 -16.42 4.97 -0.08
C LYS A 41 -15.51 5.05 1.15
N SER A 42 -14.68 4.03 1.37
CA SER A 42 -13.83 3.91 2.56
C SER A 42 -12.61 3.07 2.21
N ILE A 43 -11.49 3.37 2.88
CA ILE A 43 -10.20 2.70 2.67
C ILE A 43 -9.68 2.19 4.00
N VAL A 44 -9.22 0.94 4.03
CA VAL A 44 -8.47 0.35 5.14
C VAL A 44 -7.05 0.08 4.66
N ILE A 45 -6.05 0.62 5.35
CA ILE A 45 -4.63 0.51 4.97
C ILE A 45 -3.96 -0.54 5.85
N CYS A 46 -3.55 -1.67 5.24
CA CYS A 46 -2.90 -2.79 5.93
C CYS A 46 -1.53 -3.11 5.29
N THR A 47 -0.66 -2.11 5.15
CA THR A 47 0.63 -2.22 4.43
C THR A 47 1.69 -3.05 5.18
N GLY A 48 1.45 -3.42 6.44
CA GLY A 48 2.40 -4.20 7.24
C GLY A 48 3.80 -3.56 7.25
N THR A 49 4.83 -4.36 6.95
CA THR A 49 6.23 -3.90 6.89
C THR A 49 6.64 -3.33 5.53
N PHE A 50 5.71 -3.01 4.63
CA PHE A 50 6.04 -2.60 3.25
C PHE A 50 6.09 -1.09 3.01
N LEU A 51 5.41 -0.28 3.82
CA LEU A 51 5.31 1.17 3.62
C LEU A 51 6.66 1.85 3.91
N GLY A 52 7.31 2.42 2.89
CA GLY A 52 8.63 3.05 3.03
C GLY A 52 9.75 2.13 3.57
N ALA A 53 9.58 0.82 3.41
CA ALA A 53 10.36 -0.20 4.07
C ALA A 53 11.82 -0.27 3.63
N LYS A 54 12.67 -0.73 4.55
CA LYS A 54 14.09 -0.99 4.32
C LYS A 54 14.50 -2.25 5.08
N ILE A 55 15.28 -3.11 4.44
CA ILE A 55 15.96 -4.26 5.04
C ILE A 55 17.38 -3.82 5.39
N PHE A 56 17.82 -4.18 6.59
CA PHE A 56 19.17 -3.96 7.06
C PHE A 56 19.90 -5.31 7.13
N TRP A 57 21.05 -5.43 6.47
CA TRP A 57 21.90 -6.62 6.52
C TRP A 57 23.33 -6.20 6.83
N GLY A 58 23.71 -6.30 8.11
CA GLY A 58 24.99 -5.76 8.59
C GLY A 58 25.06 -4.25 8.33
N GLY A 59 26.09 -3.82 7.59
CA GLY A 59 26.23 -2.43 7.15
C GLY A 59 25.41 -2.07 5.90
N ASN A 60 24.80 -3.06 5.22
CA ASN A 60 24.06 -2.82 3.99
C ASN A 60 22.59 -2.49 4.28
N THR A 61 22.02 -1.58 3.47
CA THR A 61 20.59 -1.24 3.53
C THR A 61 19.98 -1.36 2.14
N ILE A 62 18.87 -2.08 2.04
CA ILE A 62 18.15 -2.31 0.78
C ILE A 62 16.69 -1.89 0.96
N GLU A 63 16.11 -1.26 -0.05
CA GLU A 63 14.72 -0.79 0.02
C GLU A 63 13.77 -1.89 -0.45
N ALA A 64 13.26 -2.65 0.50
CA ALA A 64 12.38 -3.78 0.26
C ALA A 64 11.46 -3.98 1.46
N GLY A 65 10.23 -4.43 1.21
CA GLY A 65 9.29 -4.78 2.29
C GLY A 65 9.61 -6.13 2.90
N ARG A 66 9.99 -7.07 2.04
CA ARG A 66 10.53 -8.40 2.35
C ARG A 66 11.62 -8.72 1.34
N GLN A 67 12.49 -9.69 1.62
CA GLN A 67 13.57 -10.04 0.71
C GLN A 67 13.03 -10.39 -0.68
N GLY A 68 13.46 -9.67 -1.71
CA GLY A 68 12.99 -9.83 -3.09
C GLY A 68 11.67 -9.13 -3.43
N GLU A 69 11.02 -8.45 -2.47
CA GLU A 69 9.75 -7.75 -2.69
C GLU A 69 9.90 -6.23 -2.58
N ILE A 70 9.31 -5.52 -3.54
CA ILE A 70 9.33 -4.06 -3.60
C ILE A 70 8.56 -3.43 -2.43
N CYS A 71 9.06 -2.30 -1.93
CA CYS A 71 8.38 -1.50 -0.91
C CYS A 71 7.45 -0.45 -1.55
N SER A 72 6.38 -0.05 -0.84
CA SER A 72 5.49 1.02 -1.31
C SER A 72 5.99 2.38 -0.84
N LYS A 73 6.74 3.07 -1.71
CA LYS A 73 7.26 4.42 -1.44
C LYS A 73 6.31 5.53 -1.88
N LYS A 74 5.71 5.36 -3.07
CA LYS A 74 4.83 6.38 -3.66
C LYS A 74 3.61 6.61 -2.75
N LEU A 75 3.05 5.54 -2.20
CA LEU A 75 1.93 5.64 -1.27
C LEU A 75 2.31 6.39 0.01
N LEU A 76 3.49 6.15 0.60
CA LEU A 76 3.96 6.88 1.77
C LEU A 76 3.97 8.38 1.50
N PHE A 77 4.63 8.80 0.42
CA PHE A 77 4.70 10.22 0.05
C PHE A 77 3.31 10.83 -0.18
N ARG A 78 2.39 10.09 -0.81
CA ARG A 78 1.02 10.57 -1.03
C ARG A 78 0.25 10.73 0.28
N LEU A 79 0.42 9.82 1.24
CA LEU A 79 -0.19 9.94 2.56
C LEU A 79 0.42 11.10 3.36
N GLU A 80 1.73 11.31 3.28
CA GLU A 80 2.40 12.47 3.89
C GLU A 80 1.82 13.79 3.34
N ASN A 81 1.60 13.88 2.03
CA ASN A 81 0.97 15.05 1.41
C ASN A 81 -0.48 15.27 1.83
N LEU A 82 -1.18 14.20 2.23
CA LEU A 82 -2.52 14.29 2.82
C LEU A 82 -2.48 14.71 4.31
N GLY A 83 -1.29 14.97 4.87
CA GLY A 83 -1.10 15.44 6.24
C GLY A 83 -0.87 14.33 7.27
N PHE A 84 -0.77 13.07 6.86
CA PHE A 84 -0.41 11.99 7.78
C PHE A 84 1.05 12.06 8.19
N LYS A 85 1.32 11.85 9.47
CA LYS A 85 2.67 11.79 10.03
C LYS A 85 3.08 10.34 10.25
N PHE A 86 4.29 9.98 9.83
CA PHE A 86 4.81 8.63 9.95
C PHE A 86 6.08 8.62 10.81
N GLY A 87 6.14 7.65 11.73
CA GLY A 87 7.38 7.25 12.41
C GLY A 87 7.95 5.99 11.75
N ARG A 88 9.15 5.57 12.20
CA ARG A 88 9.72 4.27 11.82
C ARG A 88 9.90 3.40 13.06
N LEU A 89 9.34 2.20 13.00
CA LEU A 89 9.65 1.11 13.92
C LEU A 89 10.68 0.19 13.26
N LYS A 90 11.58 -0.38 14.06
CA LYS A 90 12.58 -1.37 13.66
C LYS A 90 12.53 -2.55 14.61
#